data_AF-M7TPY6-F1
#
_entry.id   AF-M7TPY6-F1
#
_cell.length_a   1.000
_cell.length_b   1.000
_cell.length_c   1.000
_cell.angle_alpha   90.00
_cell.angle_beta   90.00
_cell.angle_gamma   90.00
#
_symmetry.space_group_name_H-M   'P 1'
#
loop_
_entity.id
_entity.type
_entity.pdbx_description
1 polymer ?
#
loop_
_entity_poly.entity_id
_entity_poly.type
_entity_poly.pdbx_seq_one_letter_code
_entity_poly.pdbx_strand_id
1 'polypeptide(L)'
;MPILSRDHQLDRFCRQYLQLLPSLEYPDEEHLRDDAFQEAIYSRLFEENALEYPPPQRYQLKTLKELTKRIENSIHDWEEQVGNIR
;
A
#
# COMPACT_ATOMS: atom_id res chain seq x y z
N MET A 1 -18.05 -0.48 -7.14
CA MET A 1 -17.14 0.58 -6.67
C MET A 1 -16.61 1.29 -7.92
N PRO A 2 -16.62 2.62 -8.01
CA PRO A 2 -15.95 3.29 -9.12
C PRO A 2 -14.45 2.96 -9.04
N ILE A 3 -13.80 2.72 -10.18
CA ILE A 3 -12.34 2.60 -10.25
C ILE A 3 -11.79 3.94 -9.77
N LEU A 4 -11.17 3.94 -8.59
CA LEU A 4 -10.52 5.14 -8.07
C LEU A 4 -9.22 5.34 -8.85
N SER A 5 -8.96 6.57 -9.28
CA SER A 5 -7.66 6.90 -9.88
C SER A 5 -6.53 6.60 -8.88
N ARG A 6 -5.35 6.26 -9.40
CA ARG A 6 -4.11 6.02 -8.65
C ARG A 6 -3.93 7.00 -7.48
N ASP A 7 -4.00 8.30 -7.75
CA ASP A 7 -3.80 9.34 -6.73
C ASP A 7 -4.88 9.32 -5.65
N HIS A 8 -6.14 9.03 -6.01
CA HIS A 8 -7.21 8.88 -5.01
C HIS A 8 -6.99 7.67 -4.11
N GLN A 9 -6.47 6.55 -4.64
CA GLN A 9 -6.16 5.37 -3.83
C GLN A 9 -5.03 5.64 -2.85
N LEU A 10 -3.97 6.32 -3.32
CA LEU A 10 -2.86 6.75 -2.46
C LEU A 10 -3.36 7.65 -1.32
N ASP A 11 -4.09 8.72 -1.66
CA ASP A 11 -4.59 9.68 -0.68
C ASP A 11 -5.55 9.03 0.31
N ARG A 12 -6.43 8.14 -0.17
CA ARG A 12 -7.36 7.41 0.68
C ARG A 12 -6.62 6.52 1.66
N PHE A 13 -5.68 5.71 1.19
CA PHE A 13 -4.90 4.82 2.05
C PHE A 13 -4.15 5.61 3.14
N CYS A 14 -3.44 6.68 2.77
CA CYS A 14 -2.75 7.55 3.72
C CYS A 14 -3.70 8.13 4.76
N ARG A 15 -4.86 8.65 4.36
CA ARG A 15 -5.86 9.21 5.29
C ARG A 15 -6.40 8.16 6.24
N GLN A 16 -6.76 6.97 5.75
CA GLN A 16 -7.28 5.90 6.59
C GLN A 16 -6.24 5.43 7.62
N TYR A 17 -4.97 5.34 7.23
CA TYR A 17 -3.86 5.03 8.12
C TYR A 17 -3.70 6.07 9.23
N LEU A 18 -3.70 7.36 8.88
CA LEU A 18 -3.58 8.46 9.84
C LEU A 18 -4.80 8.58 10.76
N GLN A 19 -5.99 8.16 10.30
CA GLN A 19 -7.21 8.08 11.11
C GLN A 19 -7.27 6.84 12.02
N LEU A 20 -6.26 5.95 11.96
CA LEU A 20 -6.22 4.71 12.72
C LEU A 20 -7.44 3.80 12.46
N LEU A 21 -7.95 3.79 11.22
CA LEU A 21 -9.11 2.95 10.92
C LEU A 21 -8.79 1.47 11.18
N PRO A 22 -9.74 0.70 11.75
CA PRO A 22 -9.52 -0.70 12.09
C PRO A 22 -9.34 -1.60 10.86
N SER A 23 -9.91 -1.18 9.72
CA SER A 23 -9.79 -1.81 8.41
C SER A 23 -9.42 -0.75 7.38
N LEU A 24 -8.37 -1.02 6.60
CA LEU A 24 -7.87 -0.15 5.55
C LEU A 24 -8.31 -0.70 4.20
N GLU A 25 -8.68 0.20 3.28
CA GLU A 25 -8.81 -0.17 1.88
C GLU A 25 -7.43 0.05 1.23
N TYR A 26 -6.73 -1.05 0.99
CA TYR A 26 -5.42 -1.02 0.37
C TYR A 26 -5.56 -0.70 -1.13
N PRO A 27 -4.55 -0.04 -1.73
CA PRO A 27 -4.51 0.21 -3.16
C PRO A 27 -4.55 -1.09 -3.98
N ASP A 28 -5.02 -0.97 -5.23
CA ASP A 28 -5.09 -2.06 -6.19
C ASP A 28 -3.70 -2.56 -6.58
N GLU A 29 -3.61 -3.84 -6.94
CA GLU A 29 -2.34 -4.53 -7.25
C GLU A 29 -1.55 -3.86 -8.37
N GLU A 30 -2.22 -3.33 -9.39
CA GLU A 30 -1.57 -2.61 -10.48
C GLU A 30 -0.78 -1.39 -10.01
N HIS A 31 -1.24 -0.73 -8.93
CA HIS A 31 -0.53 0.39 -8.32
C HIS A 31 0.53 -0.09 -7.34
N LEU A 32 0.27 -1.18 -6.61
CA LEU A 32 1.25 -1.74 -5.68
C LEU A 32 2.50 -2.30 -6.38
N ARG A 33 2.41 -2.69 -7.66
CA ARG A 33 3.58 -3.08 -8.49
C ARG A 33 4.44 -1.89 -8.93
N ASP A 34 3.94 -0.66 -8.88
CA ASP A 34 4.66 0.53 -9.35
C ASP A 34 5.59 1.07 -8.25
N ASP A 35 6.90 1.02 -8.49
CA ASP A 35 7.92 1.52 -7.56
C ASP A 35 7.67 2.97 -7.15
N ALA A 36 7.24 3.83 -8.07
CA ALA A 36 6.97 5.24 -7.76
C ALA A 36 5.76 5.40 -6.82
N PHE A 37 4.83 4.45 -6.86
CA PHE A 37 3.68 4.43 -5.97
C PHE A 37 4.06 3.90 -4.58
N GLN A 38 4.89 2.85 -4.52
CA GLN A 38 5.45 2.34 -3.26
C GLN A 38 6.27 3.43 -2.54
N GLU A 39 7.11 4.15 -3.26
CA GLU A 39 7.92 5.26 -2.74
C GLU A 39 7.04 6.40 -2.21
N ALA A 40 5.92 6.70 -2.90
CA ALA A 40 4.97 7.70 -2.45
C ALA A 40 4.26 7.30 -1.14
N ILE A 41 4.01 6.01 -0.91
CA ILE A 41 3.50 5.52 0.38
C ILE A 41 4.58 5.63 1.47
N TYR A 42 5.80 5.18 1.15
CA TYR A 42 6.92 5.18 2.09
C TYR A 42 7.24 6.57 2.61
N SER A 43 7.53 7.51 1.71
CA SER A 43 7.84 8.92 2.04
C SER A 43 6.76 9.61 2.88
N ARG A 44 5.48 9.29 2.65
CA ARG A 44 4.37 9.91 3.40
C ARG A 44 4.15 9.31 4.79
N LEU A 45 4.42 8.02 4.99
CA LEU A 45 3.93 7.28 6.18
C LEU A 45 5.00 6.55 6.99
N PHE A 46 6.11 6.15 6.37
CA PHE A 46 7.06 5.18 6.94
C PHE A 46 8.53 5.64 6.87
N GLU A 47 8.84 6.71 6.14
CA GLU A 47 10.15 7.35 6.19
C GLU A 47 10.45 7.86 7.62
N GLU A 48 11.74 7.88 7.97
CA GLU A 48 12.16 8.36 9.28
C GLU A 48 11.73 9.83 9.46
N ASN A 49 10.97 10.11 10.52
CA ASN A 49 10.37 11.41 10.80
C ASN A 49 9.35 11.91 9.75
N ALA A 50 8.76 11.03 8.93
CA ALA A 50 7.67 11.39 8.02
C ALA A 50 6.46 12.01 8.73
N LEU A 51 6.22 11.61 9.99
CA LEU A 51 5.11 12.06 10.81
C LEU A 51 5.62 12.59 12.15
N GLU A 52 5.19 13.79 12.53
CA GLU A 52 5.47 14.37 13.86
C GLU A 52 4.84 13.52 14.98
N TYR A 53 3.66 12.95 14.71
CA TYR A 53 2.91 12.09 15.63
C TYR A 53 2.50 10.79 14.92
N PRO A 54 3.39 9.80 14.84
CA PRO A 54 3.08 8.58 14.12
C PRO A 54 2.07 7.71 14.89
N PRO A 55 1.29 6.86 14.19
CA PRO A 55 0.44 5.85 14.82
C PRO A 55 1.16 4.96 15.84
N PRO A 56 0.44 4.27 16.76
CA PRO A 56 1.07 3.30 17.66
C PRO A 56 1.84 2.22 16.91
N GLN A 57 3.03 1.83 17.41
CA GLN A 57 3.95 0.91 16.74
C GLN A 57 3.29 -0.40 16.28
N ARG A 58 2.38 -0.97 17.08
CA ARG A 58 1.63 -2.18 16.72
C ARG A 58 0.75 -1.99 15.48
N TYR A 59 0.15 -0.80 15.33
CA TYR A 59 -0.66 -0.45 14.16
C TYR A 59 0.23 -0.29 12.93
N GLN A 60 1.34 0.44 13.05
CA GLN A 60 2.31 0.61 11.96
C GLN A 60 2.80 -0.76 11.45
N LEU A 61 3.24 -1.63 12.36
CA LEU A 61 3.76 -2.95 12.02
C LEU A 61 2.70 -3.85 11.36
N LYS A 62 1.44 -3.79 11.84
CA LYS A 62 0.34 -4.55 11.24
C LYS A 62 0.09 -4.08 9.80
N THR A 63 -0.01 -2.77 9.60
CA THR A 63 -0.26 -2.19 8.27
C THR A 63 0.88 -2.47 7.32
N LEU A 64 2.13 -2.30 7.75
CA LEU A 64 3.31 -2.55 6.92
C LEU A 64 3.38 -4.02 6.50
N LYS A 65 3.16 -4.97 7.42
CA LYS A 65 3.14 -6.40 7.08
C LYS A 65 2.10 -6.76 6.02
N GLU A 66 0.88 -6.22 6.15
CA GLU A 66 -0.18 -6.48 5.17
C GLU A 66 0.11 -5.78 3.83
N LEU A 67 0.65 -4.56 3.85
CA LEU A 67 1.06 -3.83 2.65
C LEU A 67 2.15 -4.61 1.89
N THR A 68 3.23 -5.02 2.57
CA THR A 68 4.31 -5.80 1.98
C THR A 68 3.80 -7.11 1.39
N LYS A 69 2.94 -7.84 2.13
CA LYS A 69 2.32 -9.07 1.64
C LYS A 69 1.53 -8.84 0.33
N ARG A 70 0.81 -7.73 0.22
CA ARG A 70 0.06 -7.39 -1.01
C ARG A 70 0.97 -7.02 -2.17
N ILE A 71 2.06 -6.31 -1.91
CA ILE A 71 3.09 -6.03 -2.91
C ILE A 71 3.68 -7.35 -3.42
N GLU A 72 4.11 -8.24 -2.52
CA GLU A 72 4.64 -9.57 -2.86
C GLU A 72 3.66 -10.39 -3.71
N ASN A 73 2.39 -10.48 -3.28
CA ASN A 73 1.34 -11.18 -4.01
C ASN A 73 1.09 -10.56 -5.39
N SER A 74 1.08 -9.23 -5.48
CA SER A 74 0.91 -8.57 -6.77
C SER A 74 2.01 -8.98 -7.73
N ILE A 75 3.26 -9.14 -7.28
CA ILE A 75 4.37 -9.58 -8.14
C ILE A 75 4.21 -11.05 -8.53
N HIS A 76 3.89 -11.95 -7.58
CA HIS A 76 3.68 -13.38 -7.87
C HIS A 76 2.53 -13.65 -8.86
N ASP A 77 1.41 -12.94 -8.74
CA ASP A 77 0.28 -13.06 -9.67
C ASP A 77 0.64 -12.62 -11.10
N TRP A 78 1.73 -11.84 -11.26
CA TRP A 78 2.25 -11.47 -12.57
C TRP A 78 3.08 -12.60 -13.20
N GLU A 79 3.88 -13.32 -12.43
CA GLU A 79 4.71 -14.44 -12.92
C GLU A 79 3.85 -15.64 -13.38
N GLU A 80 2.76 -15.96 -12.68
CA GLU A 80 1.83 -17.04 -13.09
C GLU A 80 1.13 -16.72 -14.43
N GLN A 81 0.86 -15.45 -14.72
CA GLN A 81 0.24 -15.04 -16.00
C GLN A 81 1.23 -15.10 -17.18
N VAL A 82 2.51 -14.80 -16.97
CA VAL A 82 3.54 -14.90 -18.03
C VAL A 82 3.95 -16.37 -18.28
N GLY A 83 3.91 -17.23 -17.26
CA GLY A 83 4.28 -18.65 -17.36
C GLY A 83 3.30 -19.55 -18.13
N ASN A 84 2.03 -19.16 -18.25
CA ASN A 84 0.98 -19.92 -18.96
C ASN A 84 0.88 -19.59 -20.46
N ILE A 85 1.80 -18.78 -20.99
CA ILE A 85 1.97 -18.55 -22.43
C ILE A 85 3.25 -19.26 -22.87
N ARG A 86 3.25 -20.60 -22.83
CA ARG A 86 4.26 -21.46 -23.48
C ARG A 86 3.62 -22.72 -24.02
#